data_AF-A0A1Z8LUF1-F1
#
_entry.id   AF-A0A1Z8LUF1-F1
#
_cell.length_a   1.000
_cell.length_b   1.000
_cell.length_c   1.000
_cell.angle_alpha   90.00
_cell.angle_beta   90.00
_cell.angle_gamma   90.00
#
_symmetry.space_group_name_H-M   'P 1'
#
loop_
_entity.id
_entity.type
_entity.pdbx_description
1 polymer ?
#
loop_
_entity_poly.entity_id
_entity_poly.type
_entity_poly.pdbx_seq_one_letter_code
_entity_poly.pdbx_strand_id
1 'polypeptide(L)'
;MATLNLGRIKPVFKGAWNSGAFVIDDIVTHGNETFICIQAGTNKATTDAAYWTKLAAKGSDGTDLTSTLTTQGDILYRDGSGLQRLGKPASNKILQNTSGGVLSYIDAPSGKVKQMVVGTASGMTSASVTMSGITAIGDIGTSHISVNITPQSTSNKLVALANAPMGINGNDMGQAGVFFGGVCRGAFTGSGYSSDGSGCGITCFDDIDNTNQISVQFRAIGGWSGSNVNLGSRRGSNATSFDGIYGTLIVMEIEQ
;
A
#
# COMPACT_ATOMS: atom_id res chain seq x y z
N MET A 1 46.98 50.65 -55.16
CA MET A 1 46.60 49.31 -54.70
C MET A 1 45.28 48.96 -55.37
N ALA A 2 45.20 47.87 -56.12
CA ALA A 2 43.96 47.46 -56.77
C ALA A 2 43.06 46.73 -55.75
N THR A 3 41.81 47.17 -55.61
CA THR A 3 40.81 46.48 -54.78
C THR A 3 40.23 45.32 -55.58
N LEU A 4 40.40 44.09 -55.09
CA LEU A 4 39.79 42.89 -55.67
C LEU A 4 38.37 42.71 -55.12
N ASN A 5 37.35 42.82 -55.97
CA ASN A 5 35.97 42.52 -55.59
C ASN A 5 35.70 41.02 -55.77
N LEU A 6 35.51 40.30 -54.66
CA LEU A 6 35.22 38.87 -54.64
C LEU A 6 33.72 38.54 -54.73
N GLY A 7 32.87 39.56 -54.91
CA GLY A 7 31.42 39.42 -54.82
C GLY A 7 30.99 38.95 -53.43
N ARG A 8 29.90 38.17 -53.39
CA ARG A 8 29.47 37.50 -52.16
C ARG A 8 30.32 36.27 -51.91
N ILE A 9 31.06 36.31 -50.82
CA ILE A 9 31.92 35.20 -50.39
C ILE A 9 31.22 34.22 -49.43
N LYS A 10 29.96 34.49 -49.06
CA LYS A 10 29.15 33.61 -48.21
C LYS A 10 27.65 33.85 -48.42
N PRO A 11 26.80 32.84 -48.21
CA PRO A 11 25.36 33.03 -48.16
C PRO A 11 24.94 34.08 -47.12
N VAL A 12 23.87 34.81 -47.42
CA VAL A 12 23.36 35.88 -46.56
C VAL A 12 21.93 35.56 -46.17
N PHE A 13 21.68 35.39 -44.87
CA PHE A 13 20.31 35.22 -44.36
C PHE A 13 19.58 36.56 -44.33
N LYS A 14 18.45 36.63 -45.03
CA LYS A 14 17.64 37.84 -45.23
C LYS A 14 16.38 37.88 -44.35
N GLY A 15 16.14 36.85 -43.54
CA GLY A 15 14.93 36.71 -42.72
C GLY A 15 13.77 36.10 -43.50
N ALA A 16 12.53 36.47 -43.14
CA ALA A 16 11.34 36.01 -43.85
C ALA A 16 11.30 36.56 -45.27
N TRP A 17 10.93 35.71 -46.23
CA TRP A 17 10.71 36.12 -47.62
C TRP A 17 9.69 37.27 -47.66
N ASN A 18 9.95 38.24 -48.52
CA ASN A 18 9.08 39.38 -48.82
C ASN A 18 9.13 39.68 -50.32
N SER A 19 8.32 40.61 -50.81
CA SER A 19 8.28 40.97 -52.23
C SER A 19 9.49 41.79 -52.73
N GLY A 20 10.56 41.88 -51.94
CA GLY A 20 11.77 42.63 -52.23
C GLY A 20 12.69 41.98 -53.26
N ALA A 21 13.86 42.60 -53.45
CA ALA A 21 14.91 42.11 -54.33
C ALA A 21 15.86 41.19 -53.57
N PHE A 22 16.17 40.03 -54.18
CA PHE A 22 17.13 39.06 -53.70
C PHE A 22 18.18 38.79 -54.77
N VAL A 23 19.40 38.55 -54.34
CA VAL A 23 20.51 38.13 -55.22
C VAL A 23 20.90 36.70 -54.89
N ILE A 24 21.73 36.10 -55.75
CA ILE A 24 22.22 34.73 -55.59
C ILE A 24 22.84 34.56 -54.18
N ASP A 25 22.59 33.40 -53.58
CA ASP A 25 22.97 33.01 -52.21
C ASP A 25 22.28 33.78 -51.07
N ASP A 26 21.25 34.58 -51.36
CA ASP A 26 20.32 35.01 -50.32
C ASP A 26 19.53 33.82 -49.77
N ILE A 27 19.43 33.71 -48.44
CA ILE A 27 18.64 32.69 -47.77
C ILE A 27 17.42 33.37 -47.12
N VAL A 28 16.24 32.79 -47.31
CA VAL A 28 14.99 33.27 -46.70
C VAL A 28 14.24 32.13 -46.02
N THR A 29 13.40 32.47 -45.04
CA THR A 29 12.36 31.57 -44.54
C THR A 29 11.01 31.88 -45.17
N HIS A 30 10.27 30.84 -45.56
CA HIS A 30 8.90 30.97 -46.05
C HIS A 30 8.12 29.69 -45.73
N GLY A 31 6.92 29.81 -45.14
CA GLY A 31 6.09 28.64 -44.81
C GLY A 31 6.75 27.62 -43.86
N ASN A 32 7.60 28.07 -42.93
CA ASN A 32 8.44 27.23 -42.06
C ASN A 32 9.48 26.37 -42.79
N GLU A 33 9.73 26.65 -44.06
CA GLU A 33 10.83 26.09 -44.84
C GLU A 33 11.92 27.15 -45.06
N THR A 34 13.13 26.71 -45.42
CA THR A 34 14.25 27.59 -45.77
C THR A 34 14.59 27.42 -47.24
N PHE A 35 14.82 28.53 -47.94
CA PHE A 35 15.14 28.57 -49.36
C PHE A 35 16.41 29.38 -49.58
N ILE A 36 17.19 29.00 -50.59
CA ILE A 36 18.34 29.76 -51.10
C ILE A 36 18.04 30.25 -52.52
N CYS A 37 18.32 31.52 -52.75
CA CYS A 37 18.14 32.19 -54.03
C CYS A 37 19.24 31.74 -55.00
N ILE A 38 18.87 31.20 -56.15
CA ILE A 38 19.79 30.70 -57.18
C ILE A 38 19.84 31.61 -58.42
N GLN A 39 18.93 32.58 -58.54
CA GLN A 39 18.93 33.60 -59.58
C GLN A 39 18.43 34.94 -59.01
N ALA A 40 19.11 36.05 -59.33
CA ALA A 40 18.70 37.37 -58.84
C ALA A 40 17.34 37.79 -59.41
N GLY A 41 16.47 38.36 -58.57
CA GLY A 41 15.13 38.76 -58.96
C GLY A 41 14.41 39.61 -57.91
N THR A 42 13.33 40.27 -58.31
CA THR A 42 12.44 41.03 -57.42
C THR A 42 11.05 40.39 -57.45
N ASN A 43 10.41 40.28 -56.28
CA ASN A 43 9.06 39.74 -56.15
C ASN A 43 8.89 38.33 -56.76
N LYS A 44 9.85 37.44 -56.50
CA LYS A 44 9.83 36.05 -56.97
C LYS A 44 9.44 35.12 -55.84
N ALA A 45 8.31 34.43 -55.99
CA ALA A 45 7.81 33.49 -54.99
C ALA A 45 8.78 32.33 -54.79
N THR A 46 8.87 31.79 -53.57
CA THR A 46 9.76 30.66 -53.26
C THR A 46 9.36 29.34 -53.96
N THR A 47 8.17 29.29 -54.56
CA THR A 47 7.71 28.19 -55.41
C THR A 47 8.28 28.24 -56.84
N ASP A 48 8.87 29.36 -57.24
CA ASP A 48 9.53 29.51 -58.55
C ASP A 48 10.93 28.89 -58.49
N ALA A 49 11.02 27.63 -58.96
CA ALA A 49 12.24 26.83 -58.93
C ALA A 49 13.37 27.40 -59.81
N ALA A 50 13.11 28.39 -60.68
CA ALA A 50 14.16 29.08 -61.42
C ALA A 50 14.93 30.08 -60.54
N TYR A 51 14.29 30.60 -59.49
CA TYR A 51 14.86 31.61 -58.59
C TYR A 51 15.23 31.05 -57.22
N TRP A 52 14.59 29.98 -56.77
CA TRP A 52 14.77 29.44 -55.42
C TRP A 52 15.01 27.93 -55.44
N THR A 53 15.94 27.47 -54.60
CA THR A 53 16.10 26.05 -54.23
C THR A 53 15.75 25.88 -52.75
N LYS A 54 15.01 24.83 -52.41
CA LYS A 54 14.72 24.49 -51.02
C LYS A 54 16.01 24.04 -50.33
N LEU A 55 16.43 24.78 -49.31
CA LEU A 55 17.62 24.50 -48.52
C LEU A 55 17.29 23.56 -47.35
N ALA A 56 16.13 23.74 -46.72
CA ALA A 56 15.62 22.87 -45.67
C ALA A 56 14.09 22.80 -45.72
N ALA A 57 13.55 21.58 -45.68
CA ALA A 57 12.12 21.35 -45.51
C ALA A 57 11.68 21.65 -44.07
N LYS A 58 10.38 21.90 -43.87
CA LYS A 58 9.80 21.99 -42.53
C LYS A 58 9.98 20.64 -41.82
N GLY A 59 10.37 20.65 -40.54
CA GLY A 59 10.29 19.46 -39.67
C GLY A 59 8.85 19.11 -39.30
N SER A 60 8.63 17.93 -38.73
CA SER A 60 7.33 17.61 -38.10
C SER A 60 7.18 18.38 -36.79
N ASP A 61 6.03 19.01 -36.59
CA ASP A 61 5.70 19.57 -35.28
C ASP A 61 5.55 18.42 -34.27
N GLY A 62 6.09 18.58 -33.06
CA GLY A 62 5.90 17.60 -31.99
C GLY A 62 4.43 17.49 -31.57
N THR A 63 4.06 16.37 -30.96
CA THR A 63 2.72 16.23 -30.34
C THR A 63 2.63 17.17 -29.15
N ASP A 64 1.67 18.08 -29.18
CA ASP A 64 1.32 18.87 -28.01
C ASP A 64 0.64 17.97 -26.97
N LEU A 65 1.30 17.77 -25.83
CA LEU A 65 0.82 16.95 -24.74
C LEU A 65 -0.05 17.72 -23.75
N THR A 66 -0.16 19.05 -23.87
CA THR A 66 -0.91 19.88 -22.91
C THR A 66 -2.42 19.62 -22.94
N SER A 67 -2.95 19.21 -24.11
CA SER A 67 -4.34 18.75 -24.25
C SER A 67 -4.55 17.31 -23.76
N THR A 68 -3.48 16.51 -23.68
CA THR A 68 -3.52 15.10 -23.26
C THR A 68 -3.33 14.95 -21.76
N LEU A 69 -2.41 15.71 -21.15
CA LEU A 69 -2.11 15.67 -19.71
C LEU A 69 -2.83 16.80 -18.99
N THR A 70 -4.11 16.57 -18.69
CA THR A 70 -5.02 17.61 -18.19
C THR A 70 -4.96 17.80 -16.68
N THR A 71 -4.37 16.86 -15.93
CA THR A 71 -4.36 16.87 -14.46
C THR A 71 -2.97 16.60 -13.89
N GLN A 72 -2.63 17.25 -12.76
CA GLN A 72 -1.41 16.91 -12.02
C GLN A 72 -1.43 15.44 -11.58
N GLY A 73 -0.37 14.72 -11.91
CA GLY A 73 -0.24 13.29 -11.62
C GLY A 73 -0.71 12.37 -12.74
N ASP A 74 -1.11 12.91 -13.89
CA ASP A 74 -1.29 12.11 -15.10
C ASP A 74 0.03 11.50 -15.59
N ILE A 75 -0.07 10.30 -16.16
CA ILE A 75 1.05 9.58 -16.78
C ILE A 75 0.78 9.48 -18.27
N LEU A 76 1.74 9.92 -19.08
CA LEU A 76 1.77 9.61 -20.51
C LEU A 76 2.45 8.27 -20.71
N TYR A 77 1.81 7.36 -21.44
CA TYR A 77 2.42 6.07 -21.80
C TYR A 77 2.09 5.70 -23.24
N ARG A 78 2.67 4.61 -23.74
CA ARG A 78 2.33 4.06 -25.06
C ARG A 78 1.80 2.65 -24.95
N ASP A 79 0.77 2.36 -25.71
CA ASP A 79 0.26 1.01 -25.94
C ASP A 79 0.28 0.65 -27.43
N GLY A 80 -0.36 -0.46 -27.80
CA GLY A 80 -0.48 -0.92 -29.19
C GLY A 80 -1.23 0.05 -30.10
N SER A 81 -1.97 1.02 -29.56
CA SER A 81 -2.75 1.99 -30.33
C SER A 81 -2.08 3.36 -30.44
N GLY A 82 -1.09 3.69 -29.61
CA GLY A 82 -0.40 4.97 -29.71
C GLY A 82 0.04 5.56 -28.37
N LEU A 83 0.07 6.90 -28.31
CA LEU A 83 0.19 7.63 -27.05
C LEU A 83 -1.14 7.57 -26.30
N GLN A 84 -1.06 7.28 -25.01
CA GLN A 84 -2.19 7.16 -24.11
C GLN A 84 -1.96 7.99 -22.85
N ARG A 85 -3.07 8.39 -22.23
CA ARG A 85 -3.09 9.03 -20.91
C ARG A 85 -3.63 8.04 -19.89
N LEU A 86 -2.86 7.81 -18.83
CA LEU A 86 -3.37 7.22 -17.60
C LEU A 86 -3.57 8.35 -16.59
N GLY A 87 -4.82 8.61 -16.19
CA GLY A 87 -5.14 9.71 -15.28
C GLY A 87 -4.50 9.56 -13.89
N LYS A 88 -4.51 10.60 -13.06
CA LYS A 88 -4.10 10.48 -11.64
C LYS A 88 -4.94 9.41 -10.88
N PRO A 89 -4.34 8.57 -10.03
CA PRO A 89 -5.08 7.62 -9.21
C PRO A 89 -5.55 8.21 -7.87
N ALA A 90 -6.36 7.44 -7.15
CA ALA A 90 -6.55 7.59 -5.71
C ALA A 90 -5.26 7.20 -4.94
N SER A 91 -5.09 7.70 -3.71
CA SER A 91 -3.84 7.53 -2.93
C SER A 91 -3.48 6.07 -2.59
N ASN A 92 -4.43 5.14 -2.64
CA ASN A 92 -4.27 3.73 -2.25
C ASN A 92 -4.03 2.79 -3.45
N LYS A 93 -3.62 3.33 -4.61
CA LYS A 93 -3.39 2.56 -5.82
C LYS A 93 -1.92 2.42 -6.16
N ILE A 94 -1.57 1.32 -6.82
CA ILE A 94 -0.23 1.05 -7.36
C ILE A 94 -0.32 0.97 -8.89
N LEU A 95 0.72 1.46 -9.57
CA LEU A 95 0.86 1.32 -11.01
C LEU A 95 1.21 -0.13 -11.37
N GLN A 96 0.41 -0.73 -12.24
CA GLN A 96 0.69 -2.02 -12.85
C GLN A 96 0.99 -1.84 -14.34
N ASN A 97 1.94 -2.61 -14.85
CA ASN A 97 2.08 -2.85 -16.28
C ASN A 97 1.55 -4.25 -16.59
N THR A 98 0.48 -4.33 -17.36
CA THR A 98 -0.13 -5.61 -17.75
C THR A 98 0.72 -6.33 -18.80
N SER A 99 0.46 -7.62 -19.03
CA SER A 99 1.16 -8.39 -20.07
C SER A 99 0.97 -7.82 -21.49
N GLY A 100 -0.09 -7.03 -21.72
CA GLY A 100 -0.34 -6.32 -22.98
C GLY A 100 0.39 -4.99 -23.10
N GLY A 101 1.25 -4.60 -22.14
CA GLY A 101 1.91 -3.30 -22.13
C GLY A 101 1.00 -2.13 -21.74
N VAL A 102 -0.24 -2.42 -21.33
CA VAL A 102 -1.20 -1.41 -20.88
C VAL A 102 -0.91 -1.10 -19.42
N LEU A 103 -0.67 0.19 -19.13
CA LEU A 103 -0.55 0.67 -17.76
C LEU A 103 -1.93 0.87 -17.15
N SER A 104 -2.12 0.40 -15.93
CA SER A 104 -3.36 0.58 -15.15
C SER A 104 -3.05 0.74 -13.67
N TYR A 105 -4.06 1.16 -12.89
CA TYR A 105 -3.96 1.17 -11.44
C TYR A 105 -4.69 -0.02 -10.85
N ILE A 106 -4.00 -0.70 -9.95
CA ILE A 106 -4.59 -1.73 -9.08
C ILE A 106 -4.67 -1.20 -7.66
N ASP A 107 -5.54 -1.79 -6.85
CA ASP A 107 -5.44 -1.62 -5.40
C ASP A 107 -4.04 -2.00 -4.96
N ALA A 108 -3.42 -1.16 -4.13
CA ALA A 108 -2.22 -1.56 -3.43
C ALA A 108 -2.52 -2.91 -2.76
N PRO A 109 -1.70 -3.95 -2.95
CA PRO A 109 -1.87 -5.19 -2.23
C PRO A 109 -1.82 -4.87 -0.73
N SER A 110 -2.97 -4.70 -0.09
CA SER A 110 -3.07 -4.91 1.33
C SER A 110 -2.79 -6.39 1.47
N GLY A 111 -1.74 -6.77 2.20
CA GLY A 111 -1.56 -8.16 2.57
C GLY A 111 -2.88 -8.71 3.16
N LYS A 112 -3.03 -10.03 3.20
CA LYS A 112 -4.26 -10.63 3.74
C LYS A 112 -4.55 -10.19 5.18
N VAL A 113 -3.56 -9.72 5.94
CA VAL A 113 -3.78 -9.01 7.22
C VAL A 113 -4.27 -7.58 6.97
N LYS A 114 -5.54 -7.31 7.28
CA LYS A 114 -6.22 -6.03 7.06
C LYS A 114 -6.03 -5.04 8.21
N GLN A 115 -5.93 -5.57 9.42
CA GLN A 115 -5.59 -4.81 10.64
C GLN A 115 -5.05 -5.75 11.72
N MET A 116 -4.33 -5.17 12.67
CA MET A 116 -3.79 -5.87 13.83
C MET A 116 -3.93 -4.98 15.06
N VAL A 117 -4.47 -5.54 16.14
CA VAL A 117 -4.48 -4.92 17.47
C VAL A 117 -3.70 -5.80 18.44
N VAL A 118 -2.95 -5.16 19.35
CA VAL A 118 -2.07 -5.85 20.29
C VAL A 118 -2.34 -5.33 21.69
N GLY A 119 -2.49 -6.24 22.65
CA GLY A 119 -2.61 -5.94 24.07
C GLY A 119 -1.52 -6.66 24.86
N THR A 120 -1.08 -6.03 25.95
CA THR A 120 -0.18 -6.62 26.94
C THR A 120 -0.80 -6.50 28.33
N ALA A 121 -0.48 -7.46 29.21
CA ALA A 121 -0.84 -7.36 30.62
C ALA A 121 0.28 -6.71 31.42
N SER A 122 -0.08 -5.80 32.34
CA SER A 122 0.84 -5.11 33.26
C SER A 122 0.95 -5.77 34.64
N GLY A 123 0.27 -6.90 34.84
CA GLY A 123 0.28 -7.63 36.11
C GLY A 123 -0.41 -8.97 36.01
N MET A 124 -0.51 -9.67 37.13
CA MET A 124 -1.19 -10.96 37.22
C MET A 124 -2.71 -10.81 37.24
N THR A 125 -3.40 -11.79 36.67
CA THR A 125 -4.86 -11.95 36.80
C THR A 125 -5.20 -13.34 37.30
N SER A 126 -6.09 -13.42 38.28
CA SER A 126 -6.50 -14.66 38.94
C SER A 126 -7.98 -14.92 38.73
N ALA A 127 -8.37 -16.18 38.52
CA ALA A 127 -9.76 -16.60 38.54
C ALA A 127 -9.88 -18.04 39.07
N SER A 128 -11.03 -18.39 39.65
CA SER A 128 -11.25 -19.67 40.33
C SER A 128 -12.62 -20.28 40.01
N VAL A 129 -13.11 -20.09 38.79
CA VAL A 129 -14.37 -20.69 38.35
C VAL A 129 -14.22 -22.22 38.37
N THR A 130 -15.12 -22.92 39.06
CA THR A 130 -15.12 -24.39 39.14
C THR A 130 -15.60 -25.01 37.83
N MET A 131 -14.73 -25.81 37.18
CA MET A 131 -15.00 -26.40 35.85
C MET A 131 -15.59 -27.81 35.88
N SER A 132 -15.62 -28.49 37.04
CA SER A 132 -16.24 -29.81 37.15
C SER A 132 -17.71 -29.77 36.71
N GLY A 133 -18.05 -30.55 35.69
CA GLY A 133 -19.41 -30.66 35.15
C GLY A 133 -19.75 -29.67 34.03
N ILE A 134 -18.83 -28.80 33.62
CA ILE A 134 -19.04 -27.92 32.46
C ILE A 134 -18.82 -28.69 31.16
N THR A 135 -19.81 -28.65 30.27
CA THR A 135 -19.76 -29.30 28.94
C THR A 135 -19.32 -28.36 27.82
N ALA A 136 -19.43 -27.04 28.02
CA ALA A 136 -18.93 -26.00 27.12
C ALA A 136 -18.55 -24.74 27.90
N ILE A 137 -17.43 -24.11 27.54
CA ILE A 137 -16.97 -22.88 28.20
C ILE A 137 -17.85 -21.72 27.73
N GLY A 138 -18.79 -21.30 28.59
CA GLY A 138 -19.63 -20.11 28.39
C GLY A 138 -18.85 -18.80 28.65
N ASP A 139 -19.54 -17.67 28.71
CA ASP A 139 -18.92 -16.36 28.96
C ASP A 139 -18.48 -16.22 30.44
N ILE A 140 -17.31 -16.74 30.77
CA ILE A 140 -16.82 -16.88 32.16
C ILE A 140 -15.36 -16.44 32.32
N GLY A 141 -14.89 -16.39 33.56
CA GLY A 141 -13.52 -16.05 33.92
C GLY A 141 -13.27 -14.54 34.00
N THR A 142 -12.01 -14.17 34.21
CA THR A 142 -11.57 -12.77 34.37
C THR A 142 -10.60 -12.41 33.25
N SER A 143 -10.82 -11.27 32.60
CA SER A 143 -9.93 -10.77 31.55
C SER A 143 -8.56 -10.42 32.09
N HIS A 144 -7.54 -11.07 31.53
CA HIS A 144 -6.14 -10.73 31.73
C HIS A 144 -5.67 -9.68 30.73
N ILE A 145 -6.13 -9.80 29.47
CA ILE A 145 -5.93 -8.81 28.42
C ILE A 145 -7.26 -8.66 27.67
N SER A 146 -7.63 -7.42 27.37
CA SER A 146 -8.79 -7.08 26.55
C SER A 146 -8.37 -6.10 25.46
N VAL A 147 -8.68 -6.42 24.20
CA VAL A 147 -8.50 -5.52 23.07
C VAL A 147 -9.81 -5.41 22.30
N ASN A 148 -10.05 -4.27 21.67
CA ASN A 148 -11.21 -4.06 20.82
C ASN A 148 -10.75 -4.01 19.36
N ILE A 149 -11.50 -4.65 18.48
CA ILE A 149 -11.30 -4.60 17.03
C ILE A 149 -12.64 -4.37 16.34
N THR A 150 -12.67 -3.53 15.31
CA THR A 150 -13.87 -3.28 14.50
C THR A 150 -13.64 -3.90 13.13
N PRO A 151 -14.23 -5.07 12.81
CA PRO A 151 -14.02 -5.74 11.53
C PRO A 151 -14.34 -4.85 10.33
N GLN A 152 -13.52 -4.95 9.27
CA GLN A 152 -13.70 -4.22 8.02
C GLN A 152 -14.64 -4.93 7.05
N SER A 153 -14.75 -6.25 7.14
CA SER A 153 -15.64 -7.04 6.29
C SER A 153 -16.10 -8.32 6.98
N THR A 154 -17.35 -8.72 6.74
CA THR A 154 -17.90 -10.02 7.16
C THR A 154 -17.32 -11.20 6.37
N SER A 155 -16.61 -10.93 5.27
CA SER A 155 -15.87 -11.97 4.52
C SER A 155 -14.52 -12.32 5.15
N ASN A 156 -14.06 -11.56 6.14
CA ASN A 156 -12.76 -11.77 6.78
C ASN A 156 -12.90 -12.72 7.99
N LYS A 157 -11.76 -13.11 8.57
CA LYS A 157 -11.68 -13.88 9.82
C LYS A 157 -10.92 -13.06 10.86
N LEU A 158 -11.28 -13.22 12.13
CA LEU A 158 -10.44 -12.75 13.23
C LEU A 158 -9.57 -13.89 13.72
N VAL A 159 -8.26 -13.69 13.81
CA VAL A 159 -7.31 -14.66 14.37
C VAL A 159 -6.70 -14.06 15.63
N ALA A 160 -6.74 -14.80 16.73
CA ALA A 160 -6.13 -14.42 17.99
C ALA A 160 -4.96 -15.34 18.33
N LEU A 161 -3.86 -14.73 18.77
CA LEU A 161 -2.71 -15.39 19.37
C LEU A 161 -2.52 -14.82 20.76
N ALA A 162 -2.73 -15.65 21.77
CA ALA A 162 -2.62 -15.25 23.18
C ALA A 162 -1.57 -16.08 23.89
N ASN A 163 -0.79 -15.46 24.76
CA ASN A 163 0.15 -16.17 25.61
C ASN A 163 0.42 -15.44 26.92
N ALA A 164 0.62 -16.20 27.99
CA ALA A 164 1.13 -15.71 29.27
C ALA A 164 1.75 -16.86 30.07
N PRO A 165 2.65 -16.58 31.01
CA PRO A 165 2.93 -17.51 32.10
C PRO A 165 1.64 -17.88 32.84
N MET A 166 1.46 -19.16 33.17
CA MET A 166 0.31 -19.63 33.90
C MET A 166 0.70 -20.47 35.12
N GLY A 167 0.07 -20.20 36.27
CA GLY A 167 0.26 -20.94 37.51
C GLY A 167 -1.06 -21.35 38.15
N ILE A 168 -1.07 -22.46 38.89
CA ILE A 168 -2.25 -23.02 39.55
C ILE A 168 -2.00 -23.11 41.06
N ASN A 169 -2.94 -22.66 41.88
CA ASN A 169 -2.83 -22.62 43.35
C ASN A 169 -3.42 -23.89 44.02
N GLY A 170 -3.21 -25.06 43.43
CA GLY A 170 -3.79 -26.31 43.91
C GLY A 170 -3.35 -27.49 43.05
N ASN A 171 -3.62 -28.71 43.51
CA ASN A 171 -3.52 -29.91 42.69
C ASN A 171 -4.79 -30.03 41.85
N ASP A 172 -4.79 -29.40 40.68
CA ASP A 172 -5.99 -29.22 39.87
C ASP A 172 -5.68 -29.09 38.37
N MET A 173 -6.73 -29.20 37.55
CA MET A 173 -6.66 -28.87 36.12
C MET A 173 -7.14 -27.45 35.90
N GLY A 174 -6.21 -26.53 35.66
CA GLY A 174 -6.48 -25.12 35.42
C GLY A 174 -6.80 -24.81 33.96
N GLN A 175 -7.72 -23.87 33.74
CA GLN A 175 -8.10 -23.39 32.42
C GLN A 175 -7.91 -21.89 32.21
N ALA A 176 -7.54 -21.56 30.98
CA ALA A 176 -7.53 -20.21 30.42
C ALA A 176 -8.15 -20.26 29.02
N GLY A 177 -8.68 -19.13 28.53
CA GLY A 177 -9.38 -19.10 27.25
C GLY A 177 -9.27 -17.77 26.53
N VAL A 178 -9.49 -17.80 25.21
CA VAL A 178 -9.63 -16.63 24.37
C VAL A 178 -11.08 -16.51 23.91
N PHE A 179 -11.65 -15.34 24.15
CA PHE A 179 -13.06 -15.03 23.98
C PHE A 179 -13.24 -13.91 22.96
N PHE A 180 -14.17 -14.10 22.03
CA PHE A 180 -14.60 -13.09 21.06
C PHE A 180 -16.05 -12.71 21.41
N GLY A 181 -16.28 -11.48 21.84
CA GLY A 181 -17.63 -11.02 22.21
C GLY A 181 -18.31 -11.88 23.28
N GLY A 182 -17.54 -12.47 24.20
CA GLY A 182 -18.03 -13.39 25.24
C GLY A 182 -18.07 -14.87 24.83
N VAL A 183 -17.77 -15.21 23.57
CA VAL A 183 -17.75 -16.61 23.09
C VAL A 183 -16.34 -17.17 23.13
N CYS A 184 -16.12 -18.27 23.86
CA CYS A 184 -14.83 -18.95 23.91
C CYS A 184 -14.53 -19.65 22.57
N ARG A 185 -13.43 -19.29 21.90
CA ARG A 185 -13.00 -19.90 20.62
C ARG A 185 -11.75 -20.76 20.75
N GLY A 186 -11.01 -20.61 21.84
CA GLY A 186 -9.85 -21.44 22.16
C GLY A 186 -9.62 -21.48 23.65
N ALA A 187 -9.24 -22.64 24.16
CA ALA A 187 -8.94 -22.84 25.57
C ALA A 187 -7.68 -23.67 25.75
N PHE A 188 -6.95 -23.40 26.82
CA PHE A 188 -5.82 -24.18 27.29
C PHE A 188 -6.22 -24.84 28.60
N THR A 189 -5.85 -26.12 28.76
CA THR A 189 -5.96 -26.84 30.02
C THR A 189 -4.57 -27.27 30.46
N GLY A 190 -4.16 -26.85 31.65
CA GLY A 190 -2.91 -27.28 32.28
C GLY A 190 -3.20 -28.05 33.56
N SER A 191 -2.55 -29.19 33.75
CA SER A 191 -2.48 -29.85 35.07
C SER A 191 -1.27 -29.31 35.82
N GLY A 192 -1.41 -29.11 37.12
CA GLY A 192 -0.30 -28.71 37.97
C GLY A 192 -0.59 -28.97 39.43
N TYR A 193 0.46 -29.22 40.22
CA TYR A 193 0.38 -29.17 41.67
C TYR A 193 0.47 -27.72 42.16
N SER A 194 0.07 -27.47 43.41
CA SER A 194 0.25 -26.16 44.02
C SER A 194 1.71 -25.75 43.92
N SER A 195 1.99 -24.60 43.29
CA SER A 195 3.33 -24.04 43.01
C SER A 195 4.03 -24.49 41.72
N ASP A 196 3.40 -25.32 40.89
CA ASP A 196 3.91 -25.62 39.55
C ASP A 196 3.69 -24.48 38.56
N GLY A 197 4.59 -24.39 37.59
CA GLY A 197 4.59 -23.38 36.56
C GLY A 197 4.48 -23.90 35.16
N SER A 198 3.55 -23.34 34.41
CA SER A 198 3.32 -23.60 33.00
C SER A 198 3.38 -22.33 32.17
N GLY A 199 3.34 -22.48 30.86
CA GLY A 199 2.99 -21.43 29.92
C GLY A 199 1.62 -21.73 29.34
N CYS A 200 0.81 -20.71 29.15
CA CYS A 200 -0.42 -20.78 28.37
C CYS A 200 -0.16 -20.12 27.02
N GLY A 201 -0.46 -20.83 25.93
CA GLY A 201 -0.45 -20.32 24.57
C GLY A 201 -1.70 -20.82 23.85
N ILE A 202 -2.49 -19.92 23.28
CA ILE A 202 -3.74 -20.22 22.60
C ILE A 202 -3.74 -19.51 21.25
N THR A 203 -3.99 -20.29 20.20
CA THR A 203 -4.31 -19.78 18.86
C THR A 203 -5.71 -20.22 18.51
N CYS A 204 -6.56 -19.28 18.14
CA CYS A 204 -7.91 -19.56 17.69
C CYS A 204 -8.38 -18.49 16.69
N PHE A 205 -9.51 -18.75 16.05
CA PHE A 205 -10.13 -17.80 15.14
C PHE A 205 -11.63 -17.70 15.41
N ASP A 206 -12.22 -16.62 14.92
CA ASP A 206 -13.67 -16.45 14.85
C ASP A 206 -14.10 -15.98 13.46
N ASP A 207 -15.31 -16.38 13.11
CA ASP A 207 -16.00 -15.87 11.94
C ASP A 207 -16.56 -14.47 12.23
N ILE A 208 -16.61 -13.62 11.21
CA ILE A 208 -17.09 -12.25 11.35
C ILE A 208 -18.53 -12.17 10.85
N ASP A 209 -19.47 -12.15 11.79
CA ASP A 209 -20.90 -12.10 11.46
C ASP A 209 -21.40 -10.67 11.20
N ASN A 210 -20.67 -9.65 11.65
CA ASN A 210 -20.97 -8.23 11.45
C ASN A 210 -19.72 -7.35 11.62
N THR A 211 -19.81 -6.08 11.25
CA THR A 211 -18.73 -5.10 11.34
C THR A 211 -18.79 -4.20 12.59
N ASN A 212 -19.57 -4.58 13.60
CA ASN A 212 -19.55 -3.86 14.88
C ASN A 212 -18.25 -4.15 15.64
N GLN A 213 -17.87 -3.25 16.54
CA GLN A 213 -16.74 -3.48 17.42
C GLN A 213 -16.95 -4.73 18.27
N ILE A 214 -15.95 -5.60 18.32
CA ILE A 214 -15.91 -6.79 19.16
C ILE A 214 -14.76 -6.69 20.16
N SER A 215 -15.05 -7.05 21.42
CA SER A 215 -14.03 -7.21 22.45
C SER A 215 -13.45 -8.62 22.35
N VAL A 216 -12.13 -8.72 22.23
CA VAL A 216 -11.41 -9.98 22.28
C VAL A 216 -10.60 -10.03 23.56
N GLN A 217 -10.75 -11.11 24.32
CA GLN A 217 -10.21 -11.23 25.66
C GLN A 217 -9.44 -12.52 25.85
N PHE A 218 -8.23 -12.40 26.40
CA PHE A 218 -7.52 -13.53 26.97
C PHE A 218 -7.84 -13.56 28.47
N ARG A 219 -8.41 -14.67 28.96
CA ARG A 219 -8.96 -14.77 30.31
C ARG A 219 -8.34 -15.90 31.11
N ALA A 220 -8.14 -15.65 32.41
CA ALA A 220 -8.01 -16.71 33.40
C ALA A 220 -9.42 -17.21 33.74
N ILE A 221 -9.63 -18.52 33.83
CA ILE A 221 -10.95 -19.08 34.12
C ILE A 221 -10.99 -19.67 35.53
N GLY A 222 -10.27 -20.78 35.76
CA GLY A 222 -10.29 -21.48 37.03
C GLY A 222 -9.96 -22.96 36.88
N GLY A 223 -10.04 -23.69 37.99
CA GLY A 223 -9.68 -25.10 38.07
C GLY A 223 -10.87 -26.05 38.02
N TRP A 224 -10.62 -27.31 37.69
CA TRP A 224 -11.61 -28.38 37.73
C TRP A 224 -12.32 -28.46 39.07
N SER A 225 -11.57 -28.39 40.17
CA SER A 225 -12.09 -28.39 41.54
C SER A 225 -12.19 -27.00 42.17
N GLY A 226 -12.10 -25.93 41.37
CA GLY A 226 -12.21 -24.54 41.82
C GLY A 226 -10.89 -23.90 42.26
N SER A 227 -9.75 -24.49 41.92
CA SER A 227 -8.45 -23.87 42.23
C SER A 227 -8.25 -22.56 41.45
N ASN A 228 -7.49 -21.62 42.03
CA ASN A 228 -7.12 -20.40 41.32
C ASN A 228 -6.15 -20.70 40.18
N VAL A 229 -6.49 -20.20 38.99
CA VAL A 229 -5.62 -20.10 37.83
C VAL A 229 -5.17 -18.66 37.71
N ASN A 230 -3.86 -18.48 37.56
CA ASN A 230 -3.20 -17.20 37.49
C ASN A 230 -2.51 -17.04 36.13
N LEU A 231 -2.93 -16.07 35.32
CA LEU A 231 -2.17 -15.61 34.15
C LEU A 231 -1.22 -14.48 34.56
N GLY A 232 -0.03 -14.45 33.99
CA GLY A 232 1.06 -13.57 34.45
C GLY A 232 1.78 -14.12 35.68
N SER A 233 1.74 -15.44 35.89
CA SER A 233 2.34 -16.13 37.04
C SER A 233 2.96 -17.44 36.59
N ARG A 234 4.14 -17.81 37.09
CA ARG A 234 4.66 -19.18 36.92
C ARG A 234 4.52 -20.04 38.17
N ARG A 235 4.15 -19.52 39.34
CA ARG A 235 4.11 -20.38 40.55
C ARG A 235 3.15 -19.81 41.55
N GLY A 236 1.99 -20.43 41.74
CA GLY A 236 1.27 -20.28 43.00
C GLY A 236 0.94 -18.85 43.46
N SER A 237 0.82 -17.87 42.54
CA SER A 237 0.71 -16.39 42.77
C SER A 237 2.01 -15.55 42.74
N ASN A 238 3.14 -16.09 42.29
CA ASN A 238 4.35 -15.31 42.01
C ASN A 238 4.30 -14.69 40.62
N ALA A 239 4.09 -13.37 40.57
CA ALA A 239 4.04 -12.59 39.34
C ALA A 239 5.30 -12.84 38.51
N THR A 240 5.12 -13.21 37.24
CA THR A 240 6.22 -13.49 36.33
C THR A 240 5.98 -12.74 35.04
N SER A 241 6.93 -11.87 34.69
CA SER A 241 6.94 -11.13 33.43
C SER A 241 8.17 -11.46 32.60
N PHE A 242 8.08 -11.24 31.30
CA PHE A 242 9.25 -11.10 30.44
C PHE A 242 9.38 -9.64 30.08
N ASP A 243 10.44 -8.99 30.58
CA ASP A 243 10.68 -7.55 30.35
C ASP A 243 9.49 -6.65 30.76
N GLY A 244 8.88 -6.94 31.92
CA GLY A 244 7.71 -6.21 32.42
C GLY A 244 6.36 -6.57 31.78
N ILE A 245 6.35 -7.47 30.78
CA ILE A 245 5.13 -7.96 30.12
C ILE A 245 4.67 -9.26 30.75
N TYR A 246 3.44 -9.29 31.26
CA TYR A 246 2.85 -10.46 31.95
C TYR A 246 2.03 -11.38 31.02
N GLY A 247 1.81 -10.93 29.78
CA GLY A 247 1.12 -11.68 28.74
C GLY A 247 0.93 -10.81 27.51
N THR A 248 0.64 -11.45 26.38
CA THR A 248 0.35 -10.81 25.09
C THR A 248 -0.90 -11.40 24.47
N LEU A 249 -1.67 -10.53 23.81
CA LEU A 249 -2.78 -10.90 22.94
C LEU A 249 -2.63 -10.11 21.64
N ILE A 250 -2.46 -10.82 20.53
CA ILE A 250 -2.46 -10.26 19.19
C ILE A 250 -3.75 -10.70 18.51
N VAL A 251 -4.49 -9.76 17.94
CA VAL A 251 -5.69 -10.06 17.15
C VAL A 251 -5.51 -9.44 15.78
N MET A 252 -5.65 -10.26 14.74
CA MET A 252 -5.56 -9.84 13.34
C MET A 252 -6.87 -10.09 12.63
N GLU A 253 -7.29 -9.16 11.79
CA GLU A 253 -8.31 -9.43 10.78
C GLU A 253 -7.61 -9.89 9.50
N ILE A 254 -7.97 -11.08 9.03
CA ILE A 254 -7.38 -11.70 7.84
C ILE A 254 -8.47 -11.87 6.77
N GLU A 255 -8.21 -11.32 5.59
CA GLU A 255 -9.02 -11.54 4.40
C GLU A 255 -8.92 -12.99 3.94
N GLN A 256 -10.07 -13.62 3.70
CA GLN A 256 -10.16 -14.99 3.23
C GLN A 256 -9.68 -15.14 1.76
#